data_AF-A0A376GU97-F1
#
_entry.id   AF-A0A376GU97-F1
#
_cell.length_a   1.000
_cell.length_b   1.000
_cell.length_c   1.000
_cell.angle_alpha   90.00
_cell.angle_beta   90.00
_cell.angle_gamma   90.00
#
_symmetry.space_group_name_H-M   'P 1'
#
loop_
_entity.id
_entity.type
_entity.pdbx_description
1 polymer ?
#
loop_
_entity_poly.entity_id
_entity_poly.type
_entity_poly.pdbx_seq_one_letter_code
_entity_poly.pdbx_strand_id
1 'polypeptide(L)' 'MYRKWVSYTREHPIVSILIAVVLGSVLGISIEYLVNKDIRFEGLLGLVIVTLIQLQIVSKSKK' A
#
# COMPACT_ATOMS: atom_id res chain seq x y z
N MET A 1 -12.12 -14.81 -7.32
CA MET A 1 -11.86 -13.67 -6.40
C MET A 1 -11.11 -12.52 -7.06
N TYR A 2 -10.01 -12.78 -7.78
CA TYR A 2 -9.22 -11.74 -8.47
C TYR A 2 -10.02 -10.75 -9.34
N ARG A 3 -10.92 -11.23 -10.20
CA ARG A 3 -11.73 -10.33 -11.07
C ARG A 3 -12.61 -9.36 -10.29
N LYS A 4 -13.16 -9.77 -9.13
CA LYS A 4 -13.95 -8.90 -8.25
C LYS A 4 -13.08 -7.82 -7.63
N TRP A 5 -11.86 -8.18 -7.21
CA TRP A 5 -10.88 -7.22 -6.70
C TRP A 5 -10.49 -6.19 -7.75
N VAL A 6 -10.25 -6.60 -8.99
CA VAL A 6 -9.93 -5.68 -10.09
C VAL A 6 -11.07 -4.71 -10.40
N SER A 7 -12.34 -5.14 -10.30
CA SER A 7 -13.47 -4.20 -10.45
C SER A 7 -13.49 -3.19 -9.31
N TYR A 8 -13.35 -3.68 -8.08
CA TYR A 8 -13.35 -2.85 -6.88
C TYR A 8 -12.24 -1.79 -6.91
N THR A 9 -11.04 -2.15 -7.39
CA THR A 9 -9.92 -1.20 -7.48
C THR A 9 -10.12 -0.11 -8.51
N ARG A 10 -10.95 -0.34 -9.54
CA ARG A 10 -11.34 0.69 -10.51
C ARG A 10 -12.40 1.64 -9.95
N GLU A 11 -13.37 1.11 -9.21
CA GLU A 11 -14.44 1.89 -8.59
C GLU A 11 -13.92 2.74 -7.42
N HIS A 12 -13.09 2.13 -6.57
CA HIS A 12 -12.58 2.71 -5.32
C HIS A 12 -11.04 2.74 -5.24
N PRO A 13 -10.33 3.42 -6.18
CA PRO A 13 -8.89 3.31 -6.30
C PRO A 13 -8.11 3.84 -5.08
N ILE A 14 -8.60 4.91 -4.43
CA ILE A 14 -7.99 5.44 -3.20
C ILE A 14 -8.08 4.42 -2.06
N VAL A 15 -9.26 3.83 -1.86
CA VAL A 15 -9.49 2.83 -0.81
C VAL A 15 -8.63 1.60 -1.06
N SER A 16 -8.52 1.17 -2.33
CA SER A 16 -7.67 0.05 -2.70
C SER A 16 -6.18 0.30 -2.46
N ILE A 17 -5.68 1.52 -2.71
CA ILE A 17 -4.30 1.91 -2.36
C ILE A 17 -4.10 1.80 -0.85
N LEU A 18 -5.01 2.32 -0.04
CA LEU A 18 -4.91 2.25 1.42
C LEU A 18 -4.90 0.81 1.93
N ILE A 19 -5.77 -0.06 1.38
CA ILE A 19 -5.79 -1.48 1.73
C ILE A 19 -4.45 -2.14 1.39
N ALA A 20 -3.92 -1.89 0.18
CA ALA A 20 -2.65 -2.45 -0.25
C ALA A 20 -1.49 -1.98 0.63
N VAL A 21 -1.49 -0.71 1.03
CA VAL A 21 -0.50 -0.12 1.93
C VAL A 21 -0.54 -0.78 3.31
N VAL A 22 -1.72 -0.91 3.92
CA VAL A 22 -1.86 -1.54 5.24
C VAL A 22 -1.40 -3.01 5.19
N LEU A 23 -1.87 -3.78 4.21
CA LEU A 23 -1.47 -5.18 4.07
C LEU A 23 0.02 -5.32 3.76
N GLY A 24 0.56 -4.48 2.88
CA GLY A 24 1.98 -4.46 2.53
C GLY A 24 2.86 -4.12 3.73
N SER A 25 2.47 -3.13 4.54
CA SER A 25 3.20 -2.75 5.76
C SER A 25 3.18 -3.86 6.81
N VAL A 26 2.01 -4.48 7.06
CA VAL A 26 1.91 -5.59 8.02
C VAL A 26 2.81 -6.75 7.58
N LEU A 27 2.77 -7.12 6.29
CA LEU A 27 3.62 -8.18 5.76
C LEU A 27 5.10 -7.83 5.80
N GLY A 28 5.47 -6.60 5.40
CA GLY A 28 6.85 -6.14 5.42
C GLY A 28 7.45 -6.14 6.82
N ILE A 29 6.74 -5.56 7.79
CA ILE A 29 7.16 -5.55 9.20
C ILE A 29 7.23 -6.97 9.76
N SER A 30 6.26 -7.83 9.41
CA SER A 30 6.26 -9.22 9.88
C SER A 30 7.46 -10.00 9.35
N ILE A 31 7.80 -9.84 8.06
CA ILE A 31 8.95 -10.50 7.44
C ILE A 31 10.25 -9.98 8.07
N GLU A 32 10.38 -8.66 8.22
CA GLU A 32 11.56 -8.05 8.83
C GLU A 32 11.78 -8.52 10.27
N TYR A 33 10.70 -8.60 11.04
CA TYR A 33 10.74 -9.17 12.39
C TYR A 33 11.10 -10.65 12.40
N LEU A 34 10.58 -11.46 11.47
CA LEU A 34 10.91 -12.89 11.40
C LEU A 34 12.38 -13.14 11.04
N VAL A 35 12.94 -12.34 10.13
CA VAL A 35 14.31 -12.52 9.62
C VAL A 35 15.34 -11.90 10.54
N ASN A 36 15.12 -10.66 10.98
CA ASN A 36 16.11 -9.88 11.72
C ASN A 36 15.84 -9.82 13.23
N LYS A 37 14.66 -10.28 13.69
CA LYS A 37 14.15 -10.06 15.06
C LYS A 37 14.16 -8.59 15.50
N ASP A 38 14.16 -7.69 14.53
CA ASP A 38 14.22 -6.25 14.71
C ASP A 38 13.12 -5.58 13.88
N ILE A 39 12.64 -4.43 14.34
CA ILE A 39 11.62 -3.65 13.65
C ILE A 39 12.26 -2.33 13.21
N ARG A 40 12.72 -2.29 11.96
CA ARG A 40 13.33 -1.09 11.37
C ARG A 40 12.26 -0.24 10.71
N PHE A 41 11.86 0.83 11.39
CA PHE A 41 10.87 1.78 10.86
C PHE A 41 11.41 2.67 9.72
N GLU A 42 12.72 2.62 9.43
CA GLU A 42 13.37 3.40 8.37
C GLU A 42 12.72 3.17 6.98
N GLY A 43 12.21 1.95 6.72
CA GLY A 43 11.51 1.62 5.49
C GLY A 43 10.13 2.28 5.33
N LEU A 44 9.54 2.81 6.41
CA LEU A 44 8.21 3.44 6.35
C LEU A 44 8.21 4.77 5.60
N LEU A 45 9.32 5.53 5.63
CA LEU A 45 9.38 6.81 4.91
C LEU A 45 9.25 6.62 3.41
N GLY A 46 9.95 5.63 2.84
CA GLY A 46 9.81 5.29 1.42
C GLY A 46 8.38 4.85 1.09
N LEU A 47 7.77 4.05 1.95
CA LEU A 47 6.41 3.57 1.79
C LEU A 47 5.37 4.71 1.82
N VAL A 48 5.54 5.69 2.71
CA VAL A 48 4.71 6.91 2.76
C VAL A 48 4.86 7.73 1.47
N ILE A 49 6.09 7.96 1.00
CA ILE A 49 6.33 8.73 -0.24
C ILE A 49 5.68 8.05 -1.44
N VAL A 50 5.88 6.74 -1.60
CA VAL A 50 5.28 5.97 -2.70
C VAL A 50 3.75 6.04 -2.65
N THR A 51 3.17 5.93 -1.45
CA THR A 51 1.72 6.02 -1.25
C THR A 51 1.19 7.39 -1.65
N LEU A 52 1.86 8.48 -1.25
CA LEU A 52 1.47 9.85 -1.61
C LEU A 52 1.53 10.07 -3.14
N ILE A 53 2.56 9.54 -3.80
CA ILE A 53 2.69 9.60 -5.27
C ILE A 53 1.51 8.85 -5.93
N GLN A 54 1.19 7.64 -5.48
CA GLN A 54 0.07 6.87 -6.02
C GLN A 54 -1.27 7.59 -5.83
N LEU A 55 -1.49 8.18 -4.65
CA LEU A 55 -2.69 8.97 -4.37
C LEU A 55 -2.79 10.21 -5.27
N GLN A 56 -1.68 10.90 -5.52
CA GLN A 56 -1.65 12.05 -6.44
C GLN A 56 -1.95 11.64 -7.89
N ILE A 57 -1.38 10.53 -8.37
CA ILE A 57 -1.63 10.03 -9.73
C ILE A 57 -3.11 9.66 -9.90
N VAL A 58 -3.67 8.92 -8.93
CA VAL A 58 -5.08 8.50 -8.96
C VAL A 58 -6.03 9.68 -8.82
N SER A 59 -5.73 10.67 -7.98
CA SER A 59 -6.61 11.84 -7.81
C SER A 59 -6.64 12.72 -9.06
N LYS A 60 -5.51 12.85 -9.77
CA LYS A 60 -5.43 13.54 -11.06
C LYS A 60 -6.14 12.77 -12.18
N SER A 61 -6.12 11.44 -12.13
CA SER A 61 -6.78 10.59 -13.14
C SER A 61 -8.31 10.57 -13.06
N LYS A 62 -8.92 11.01 -11.94
CA LYS A 62 -10.37 11.17 -11.79
C LYS A 62 -10.89 12.56 -12.18
N LYS A 63 -9.98 13.51 -12.48
CA LYS A 63 -10.29 14.89 -12.84
C LYS A 63 -10.25 15.06 -14.35
#